data_AF-W1Y6K8-F1
#
_entry.id   AF-W1Y6K8-F1
#
_cell.length_a   1.000
_cell.length_b   1.000
_cell.length_c   1.000
_cell.angle_alpha   90.00
_cell.angle_beta   90.00
_cell.angle_gamma   90.00
#
_symmetry.space_group_name_H-M   'P 1'
#
loop_
_entity.id
_entity.type
_entity.pdbx_description
1 polymer ?
#
loop_
_entity_poly.entity_id
_entity_poly.type
_entity_poly.pdbx_seq_one_letter_code
_entity_poly.pdbx_strand_id
1 'polypeptide(L)'
;LAPKSKADFAFIMHSLNHLSNKGRAAIVCFPGIFYRGGAEKTIRQYLVDNNFVEAVIALPDNLFFGTPIATTILVLAKNKLENKTLFIDASK
;
A
#
# COMPACT_ATOMS: atom_id res chain seq x y z
N LEU A 1 12.35 -6.36 -9.00
CA LEU A 1 10.91 -6.37 -9.32
C LEU A 1 10.33 -4.95 -9.41
N ALA A 2 10.65 -4.01 -8.51
CA ALA A 2 10.20 -2.62 -8.66
C ALA A 2 10.90 -1.88 -9.84
N PRO A 3 10.21 -0.98 -10.57
CA PRO A 3 10.81 -0.17 -11.63
C PRO A 3 11.92 0.76 -11.11
N LYS A 4 12.99 0.96 -11.90
CA LYS A 4 14.14 1.83 -11.52
C LYS A 4 13.75 3.26 -11.14
N SER A 5 12.65 3.79 -11.72
CA SER A 5 12.17 5.15 -11.49
C SER A 5 11.07 5.28 -10.42
N LYS A 6 10.63 4.15 -9.81
CA LYS A 6 9.50 4.10 -8.87
C LYS A 6 9.81 3.16 -7.71
N ALA A 7 10.20 3.73 -6.58
CA ALA A 7 10.65 2.97 -5.42
C ALA A 7 9.54 2.54 -4.44
N ASP A 8 8.29 3.03 -4.61
CA ASP A 8 7.19 2.79 -3.67
C ASP A 8 7.06 1.30 -3.30
N PHE A 9 6.92 0.44 -4.30
CA PHE A 9 6.77 -1.00 -4.09
C PHE A 9 8.02 -1.69 -3.54
N ALA A 10 9.21 -1.11 -3.71
CA ALA A 10 10.42 -1.64 -3.08
C ALA A 10 10.33 -1.52 -1.54
N PHE A 11 9.89 -0.36 -1.04
CA PHE A 11 9.69 -0.14 0.40
C PHE A 11 8.51 -0.92 0.95
N ILE A 12 7.41 -1.05 0.20
CA ILE A 12 6.26 -1.89 0.58
C ILE A 12 6.70 -3.34 0.75
N MET A 13 7.43 -3.90 -0.23
CA MET A 13 7.92 -5.28 -0.17
C MET A 13 8.98 -5.47 0.92
N HIS A 14 9.86 -4.49 1.13
CA HIS A 14 10.83 -4.52 2.24
C HIS A 14 10.14 -4.56 3.60
N SER A 15 9.10 -3.74 3.79
CA SER A 15 8.30 -3.70 5.01
C SER A 15 7.56 -5.02 5.24
N LEU A 16 6.95 -5.57 4.19
CA LEU A 16 6.30 -6.88 4.24
C LEU A 16 7.29 -7.99 4.60
N ASN A 17 8.50 -7.99 4.05
CA ASN A 17 9.50 -9.01 4.33
C ASN A 17 9.84 -9.10 5.83
N HIS A 18 10.01 -7.95 6.48
CA HIS A 18 10.36 -7.86 7.90
C HIS A 18 9.15 -7.90 8.86
N LEU A 19 7.92 -7.90 8.32
CA LEU A 19 6.71 -7.96 9.13
C LEU A 19 6.58 -9.35 9.78
N SER A 20 6.35 -9.40 11.10
CA SER A 20 6.08 -10.66 11.79
C SER A 20 4.68 -11.18 11.44
N ASN A 21 4.43 -12.48 11.66
CA ASN A 21 3.12 -13.09 11.37
C ASN A 21 1.96 -12.47 12.18
N LYS A 22 2.24 -11.86 13.33
CA LYS A 22 1.24 -11.18 14.18
C LYS A 22 1.24 -9.66 14.03
N GLY A 23 2.18 -9.11 13.27
CA GLY A 23 2.37 -7.67 13.11
C GLY A 23 1.48 -7.07 12.02
N ARG A 24 1.40 -5.74 12.04
CA ARG A 24 0.82 -4.91 10.96
C ARG A 24 1.82 -3.83 10.55
N ALA A 25 1.85 -3.52 9.26
CA ALA A 25 2.59 -2.37 8.73
C ALA A 25 1.59 -1.35 8.18
N ALA A 26 1.79 -0.07 8.47
CA ALA A 26 1.03 1.02 7.88
C ALA A 26 2.00 1.96 7.17
N ILE A 27 1.83 2.12 5.85
CA ILE A 27 2.80 2.80 4.98
C ILE A 27 2.10 3.91 4.23
N VAL A 28 2.58 5.15 4.37
CA VAL A 28 2.12 6.28 3.56
C VAL A 28 2.68 6.14 2.15
N CYS A 29 1.80 6.14 1.16
CA CYS A 29 2.12 5.89 -0.24
C CYS A 29 1.51 6.97 -1.14
N PHE A 30 2.17 7.24 -2.26
CA PHE A 30 1.58 8.00 -3.36
C PHE A 30 0.44 7.18 -4.02
N PRO A 31 -0.73 7.77 -4.35
CA PRO A 31 -1.90 7.03 -4.86
C PRO A 31 -1.64 6.20 -6.13
N GLY A 32 -0.59 6.54 -6.88
CA GLY A 32 -0.19 5.83 -8.10
C GLY A 32 0.06 4.33 -7.94
N ILE A 33 0.34 3.85 -6.72
CA ILE A 33 0.51 2.41 -6.48
C ILE A 33 -0.74 1.57 -6.84
N PHE A 34 -1.92 2.19 -6.88
CA PHE A 34 -3.19 1.49 -7.16
C PHE A 34 -3.50 1.35 -8.66
N TYR A 35 -3.05 2.28 -9.50
CA TYR A 35 -3.42 2.30 -10.93
C TYR A 35 -2.26 2.09 -11.89
N ARG A 36 -1.00 2.23 -11.46
CA ARG A 36 0.16 1.99 -12.34
C ARG A 36 0.21 0.52 -12.78
N GLY A 37 0.57 0.34 -14.06
CA GLY A 37 0.61 -0.94 -14.76
C GLY A 37 1.98 -1.64 -14.71
N GLY A 38 2.21 -2.56 -15.65
CA GLY A 38 3.50 -3.25 -15.79
C GLY A 38 3.90 -4.03 -14.54
N ALA A 39 5.17 -3.90 -14.13
CA ALA A 39 5.71 -4.60 -12.97
C ALA A 39 4.96 -4.27 -11.66
N GLU A 40 4.45 -3.04 -11.51
CA GLU A 40 3.67 -2.66 -10.33
C GLU A 40 2.33 -3.38 -10.27
N LYS A 41 1.69 -3.65 -11.42
CA LYS A 41 0.48 -4.49 -11.46
C LYS A 41 0.77 -5.89 -10.95
N THR A 42 1.89 -6.49 -11.37
CA THR A 42 2.30 -7.83 -10.91
C THR A 42 2.56 -7.86 -9.40
N ILE A 43 3.24 -6.85 -8.85
CA ILE A 43 3.49 -6.76 -7.40
C ILE A 43 2.17 -6.55 -6.64
N ARG A 44 1.29 -5.66 -7.13
CA ARG A 44 -0.03 -5.44 -6.53
C ARG A 44 -0.87 -6.71 -6.54
N GLN A 45 -0.86 -7.47 -7.63
CA GLN A 45 -1.54 -8.75 -7.73
C GLN A 45 -0.99 -9.73 -6.68
N TYR A 46 0.34 -9.85 -6.54
CA TYR A 46 0.96 -10.69 -5.51
C TYR A 46 0.50 -10.33 -4.09
N LEU A 47 0.42 -9.05 -3.75
CA LEU A 47 -0.03 -8.60 -2.42
C LEU A 47 -1.48 -8.97 -2.14
N VAL A 48 -2.35 -8.89 -3.15
CA VAL A 48 -3.78 -9.22 -3.03
C VAL A 48 -3.98 -10.73 -2.99
N ASP A 49 -3.35 -11.48 -3.89
CA ASP A 49 -3.48 -12.94 -3.99
C ASP A 49 -3.04 -13.66 -2.72
N ASN A 50 -2.00 -13.14 -2.06
CA ASN A 50 -1.51 -13.68 -0.80
C ASN A 50 -2.24 -13.13 0.43
N ASN A 51 -3.34 -12.39 0.23
CA ASN A 51 -4.14 -11.81 1.30
C ASN A 51 -3.30 -10.95 2.27
N PHE A 52 -2.38 -10.13 1.75
CA PHE A 52 -1.53 -9.26 2.58
C PHE A 52 -2.08 -7.87 2.80
N VAL A 53 -2.93 -7.37 1.90
CA VAL A 53 -3.52 -6.03 2.00
C VAL A 53 -4.69 -6.05 2.98
N GLU A 54 -4.54 -5.44 4.14
CA GLU A 54 -5.61 -5.37 5.16
C GLU A 54 -6.56 -4.20 4.89
N ALA A 55 -6.01 -3.01 4.67
CA ALA A 55 -6.78 -1.81 4.39
C ALA A 55 -6.07 -0.83 3.46
N VAL A 56 -6.86 -0.01 2.78
CA VAL A 56 -6.44 1.14 1.99
C VAL A 56 -7.23 2.35 2.49
N ILE A 57 -6.52 3.39 2.93
CA ILE A 57 -7.12 4.60 3.48
C ILE A 57 -6.71 5.78 2.61
N ALA A 58 -7.66 6.40 1.91
CA ALA A 58 -7.42 7.64 1.19
C ALA A 58 -7.45 8.82 2.16
N LEU A 59 -6.45 9.69 2.06
CA LEU A 59 -6.32 10.89 2.89
C LEU A 59 -6.64 12.15 2.09
N PRO A 60 -6.93 13.29 2.76
CA PRO A 60 -7.13 14.56 2.09
C PRO A 60 -5.89 15.00 1.29
N ASP A 61 -6.13 15.84 0.29
CA ASP A 61 -5.06 16.59 -0.35
C ASP A 61 -4.47 17.64 0.61
N ASN A 62 -3.33 18.22 0.24
CA ASN A 62 -2.64 19.25 1.04
C ASN A 62 -2.36 18.88 2.52
N LEU A 63 -2.43 17.59 2.88
CA LEU A 63 -2.20 17.12 4.24
C LEU A 63 -0.72 17.22 4.66
N PHE A 64 0.20 17.01 3.71
CA PHE A 64 1.64 17.02 3.96
C PHE A 64 2.28 18.33 3.51
N PHE A 65 3.15 18.90 4.35
CA PHE A 65 3.93 20.07 3.97
C PHE A 65 4.83 19.77 2.77
N GLY A 66 4.92 20.72 1.83
CA GLY A 66 5.78 20.61 0.65
C GLY A 66 5.16 19.91 -0.56
N THR A 67 3.91 19.45 -0.49
CA THR A 67 3.19 18.93 -1.66
C THR A 67 1.67 19.05 -1.51
N PRO A 68 0.94 19.46 -2.56
CA PRO A 68 -0.52 19.50 -2.53
C PRO A 68 -1.17 18.14 -2.82
N ILE A 69 -0.38 17.11 -3.13
CA ILE A 69 -0.88 15.83 -3.62
C ILE A 69 -1.59 15.06 -2.49
N ALA A 70 -2.76 14.48 -2.78
CA ALA A 70 -3.40 13.48 -1.94
C ALA A 70 -2.50 12.24 -1.72
N THR A 71 -2.59 11.63 -0.55
CA THR A 71 -1.82 10.44 -0.20
C THR A 71 -2.73 9.33 0.31
N THR A 72 -2.17 8.14 0.47
CA THR A 72 -2.91 6.98 0.94
C THR A 72 -2.10 6.22 1.98
N ILE A 73 -2.77 5.63 2.97
CA ILE A 73 -2.14 4.66 3.88
C ILE A 73 -2.48 3.26 3.39
N LEU A 74 -1.45 2.47 3.12
CA LEU A 74 -1.56 1.04 2.85
C LEU A 74 -1.27 0.27 4.14
N VAL A 75 -2.25 -0.51 4.60
CA VAL A 75 -2.11 -1.38 5.76
C VAL A 75 -1.89 -2.82 5.31
N LEU A 76 -0.82 -3.45 5.80
CA LEU A 76 -0.45 -4.82 5.49
C LEU A 76 -0.48 -5.71 6.74
N ALA A 77 -0.89 -6.97 6.57
CA ALA A 77 -0.85 -8.00 7.60
C ALA A 77 -0.62 -9.38 6.96
N LYS A 78 0.17 -10.25 7.60
CA LYS A 78 0.45 -11.62 7.10
C LYS A 78 -0.57 -12.67 7.55
N ASN A 79 -1.30 -12.41 8.64
CA ASN A 79 -2.21 -13.37 9.24
C ASN A 79 -3.65 -12.81 9.33
N LYS A 80 -4.23 -12.58 8.15
CA LYS A 80 -5.63 -12.16 8.04
C LYS A 80 -6.55 -13.38 8.07
N LEU A 81 -7.55 -13.36 8.95
CA LEU A 81 -8.57 -14.42 9.05
C LEU A 81 -9.51 -14.43 7.85
N GLU A 82 -9.84 -13.24 7.33
CA GLU A 82 -10.73 -13.08 6.19
C GLU A 82 -9.95 -12.53 4.99
N ASN A 83 -10.28 -13.04 3.79
CA ASN A 83 -9.76 -12.50 2.55
C ASN A 83 -10.59 -11.29 2.08
N LYS A 84 -10.59 -10.23 2.91
CA LYS A 84 -11.28 -8.97 2.63
C LYS A 84 -10.32 -7.81 2.78
N THR A 85 -10.39 -6.84 1.88
CA THR A 85 -9.65 -5.58 1.99
C THR A 85 -10.62 -4.47 2.35
N LEU A 86 -10.31 -3.70 3.39
CA LEU A 86 -11.11 -2.55 3.78
C LEU A 86 -10.68 -1.31 3.00
N PHE A 87 -11.63 -0.63 2.35
CA PHE A 87 -11.39 0.64 1.68
C PHE A 87 -12.06 1.75 2.48
N ILE A 88 -11.27 2.74 2.90
CA ILE A 88 -11.72 3.90 3.66
C ILE A 88 -11.42 5.14 2.83
N ASP A 89 -12.44 5.95 2.59
CA ASP A 89 -12.29 7.30 2.03
C ASP A 89 -12.38 8.31 3.18
N ALA A 90 -11.23 8.88 3.55
CA ALA A 90 -11.12 9.97 4.52
C ALA A 90 -10.63 11.26 3.82
N SER A 91 -10.88 11.41 2.53
CA SER A 91 -10.48 12.60 1.76
C SER A 91 -11.30 13.85 2.04
N LYS A 92 -12.36 13.74 2.84
CA LYS A 92 -13.29 14.82 3.20
C LYS A 92 -13.39 14.99 4.70
#